data_AF-A0A9D9EQ58-F1
#
_entry.id   AF-A0A9D9EQ58-F1
#
_cell.length_a   1.000
_cell.length_b   1.000
_cell.length_c   1.000
_cell.angle_alpha   90.00
_cell.angle_beta   90.00
_cell.angle_gamma   90.00
#
_symmetry.space_group_name_H-M   'P 1'
#
loop_
_entity.id
_entity.type
_entity.pdbx_description
1 polymer ?
#
loop_
_entity_poly.entity_id
_entity_poly.type
_entity_poly.pdbx_seq_one_letter_code
_entity_poly.pdbx_strand_id
1 'polypeptide(L)'
;MKQFLAREFPDNNGRLKISGREYHYIAEVRRESEGAVIHVRLPDGILRPFKIEKADRTAKVLVLSSSGLLPQEENSAQMPRIILLQWLLKTKAMDLVVRQAAETGVQTLLPVAGRRCVPSVKPGEKNPRWERIAREARQQSGSPVATEIPAPVLPEKLPEALRTAEPEHGTVLRFMLSEIPGSGKTVHECIRAAQQPAKTPDRQPPAAVVAVGPEGGMTPEEREILASCGFQEIHFHTNILRAETAALYGLAAVQNAITEQATWLLNG
;
A
#
# COMPACT_ATOMS: atom_id res chain seq x y z
N MET A 1 -11.15 -5.40 13.66
CA MET A 1 -10.93 -6.01 12.32
C MET A 1 -12.08 -5.68 11.42
N LYS A 2 -11.81 -4.98 10.31
CA LYS A 2 -12.82 -4.65 9.30
C LYS A 2 -13.06 -5.81 8.33
N GLN A 3 -12.05 -6.64 8.09
CA GLN A 3 -12.12 -7.82 7.23
C GLN A 3 -11.20 -8.95 7.71
N PHE A 4 -11.57 -10.20 7.48
CA PHE A 4 -10.70 -11.37 7.61
C PHE A 4 -10.12 -11.73 6.24
N LEU A 5 -8.81 -11.96 6.15
CA LEU A 5 -8.15 -12.37 4.90
C LEU A 5 -8.03 -13.90 4.87
N ALA A 6 -8.87 -14.56 4.08
CA ALA A 6 -8.83 -16.01 3.93
C ALA A 6 -7.64 -16.44 3.07
N ARG A 7 -7.00 -17.55 3.45
CA ARG A 7 -5.90 -18.15 2.66
C ARG A 7 -6.39 -19.12 1.60
N GLU A 8 -7.60 -19.63 1.77
CA GLU A 8 -8.20 -20.69 0.97
C GLU A 8 -9.61 -20.28 0.58
N PHE A 9 -10.11 -20.87 -0.50
CA PHE A 9 -11.53 -20.76 -0.84
C PHE A 9 -12.37 -21.62 0.11
N PRO A 10 -13.68 -21.32 0.25
CA PRO A 10 -14.60 -22.18 0.97
C PRO A 10 -14.62 -23.60 0.37
N ASP A 11 -14.97 -24.59 1.20
CA ASP A 11 -15.18 -25.96 0.75
C ASP A 11 -16.39 -26.09 -0.20
N ASN A 12 -16.66 -27.30 -0.69
CA ASN A 12 -17.79 -27.58 -1.60
C ASN A 12 -19.16 -27.24 -1.00
N ASN A 13 -19.26 -27.05 0.32
CA ASN A 13 -20.48 -26.64 1.01
C ASN A 13 -20.50 -25.13 1.29
N GLY A 14 -19.56 -24.36 0.73
CA GLY A 14 -19.45 -22.92 0.95
C GLY A 14 -18.97 -22.55 2.36
N ARG A 15 -18.28 -23.46 3.07
CA ARG A 15 -17.81 -23.24 4.44
C ARG A 15 -16.32 -22.93 4.54
N LEU A 16 -15.97 -22.08 5.50
CA LEU A 16 -14.59 -21.78 5.89
C LEU A 16 -14.36 -22.11 7.36
N LYS A 17 -13.21 -22.73 7.66
CA LYS A 17 -12.79 -22.99 9.04
C LYS A 17 -11.76 -21.96 9.47
N ILE A 18 -11.98 -21.33 10.61
CA ILE A 18 -11.03 -20.40 11.24
C ILE A 18 -10.54 -21.01 12.55
N SER A 19 -9.23 -21.03 12.74
CA SER A 19 -8.58 -21.54 13.95
C SER A 19 -7.43 -20.62 14.40
N GLY A 20 -6.76 -21.00 15.50
CA GLY A 20 -5.52 -20.36 15.93
C GLY A 20 -5.68 -18.89 16.31
N ARG A 21 -4.80 -18.03 15.77
CA ARG A 21 -4.78 -16.60 16.12
C ARG A 21 -6.06 -15.90 15.71
N GLU A 22 -6.62 -16.27 14.57
CA GLU A 22 -7.83 -15.64 14.04
C GLU A 22 -9.08 -16.09 14.81
N TYR A 23 -9.13 -17.33 15.31
CA TYR A 23 -10.15 -17.73 16.29
C TYR A 23 -10.07 -16.88 17.56
N HIS A 24 -8.89 -16.78 18.18
CA HIS A 24 -8.71 -16.01 19.41
C HIS A 24 -9.18 -14.57 19.24
N TYR A 25 -8.80 -13.94 18.12
CA TYR A 25 -9.19 -12.57 17.85
C TYR A 25 -10.71 -12.40 17.64
N ILE A 26 -11.36 -13.29 16.89
CA ILE A 26 -12.79 -13.17 16.56
C ILE A 26 -13.67 -13.59 17.77
N ALA A 27 -13.41 -14.75 18.35
CA ALA A 27 -14.26 -15.35 19.37
C ALA A 27 -13.94 -14.89 20.80
N GLU A 28 -12.68 -14.58 21.12
CA GLU A 28 -12.27 -14.25 22.50
C GLU A 28 -12.04 -12.74 22.69
N VAL A 29 -11.36 -12.09 21.74
CA VAL A 29 -11.11 -10.63 21.80
C VAL A 29 -12.35 -9.83 21.40
N ARG A 30 -12.91 -10.11 20.22
CA ARG A 30 -14.14 -9.43 19.75
C ARG A 30 -15.42 -10.02 20.34
N ARG A 31 -15.34 -11.23 20.90
CA ARG A 31 -16.48 -11.93 21.52
C ARG A 31 -17.64 -12.16 20.55
N GLU A 32 -17.35 -12.34 19.27
CA GLU A 32 -18.35 -12.68 18.26
C GLU A 32 -18.85 -14.12 18.50
N SER A 33 -20.16 -14.35 18.27
CA SER A 33 -20.82 -15.63 18.50
C SER A 33 -21.51 -16.15 17.23
N GLU A 34 -22.01 -17.38 17.28
CA GLU A 34 -22.87 -17.94 16.25
C GLU A 34 -23.98 -16.94 15.88
N GLY A 35 -24.23 -16.81 14.58
CA GLY A 35 -25.14 -15.80 14.05
C GLY A 35 -24.46 -14.52 13.55
N ALA A 36 -23.29 -14.16 14.08
CA ALA A 36 -22.59 -12.93 13.69
C ALA A 36 -22.08 -12.98 12.25
N VAL A 37 -22.04 -11.83 11.57
CA VAL A 37 -21.52 -11.69 10.21
C VAL A 37 -20.11 -11.12 10.24
N ILE A 38 -19.21 -11.77 9.53
CA ILE A 38 -17.82 -11.38 9.33
C ILE A 38 -17.60 -11.13 7.85
N HIS A 39 -16.97 -10.01 7.50
CA HIS A 39 -16.52 -9.76 6.13
C HIS A 39 -15.22 -10.51 5.87
N VAL A 40 -15.23 -11.39 4.87
CA VAL A 40 -14.10 -12.23 4.49
C VAL A 40 -13.66 -11.85 3.09
N ARG A 41 -12.40 -11.48 2.92
CA ARG A 41 -11.79 -11.33 1.61
C ARG A 41 -11.18 -12.66 1.21
N LEU A 42 -11.66 -13.21 0.10
CA LEU A 42 -11.19 -14.48 -0.44
C LEU A 42 -9.90 -14.31 -1.27
N PRO A 43 -9.23 -15.41 -1.66
CA PRO A 43 -8.01 -15.35 -2.48
C PRO A 43 -8.19 -14.66 -3.84
N ASP A 44 -9.41 -14.59 -4.37
CA ASP A 44 -9.76 -13.82 -5.58
C ASP A 44 -9.78 -12.30 -5.34
N GLY A 45 -9.55 -11.85 -4.11
CA GLY A 45 -9.59 -10.46 -3.70
C GLY A 45 -10.99 -9.92 -3.45
N ILE A 46 -12.05 -10.71 -3.61
CA ILE A 46 -13.44 -10.27 -3.44
C ILE A 46 -13.83 -10.34 -1.96
N LEU A 47 -14.43 -9.26 -1.45
CA LEU A 47 -14.96 -9.19 -0.09
C LEU A 47 -16.38 -9.76 -0.07
N ARG A 48 -16.65 -10.74 0.80
CA ARG A 48 -17.95 -11.40 0.92
C ARG A 48 -18.36 -11.50 2.39
N PRO A 49 -19.66 -11.39 2.72
CA PRO A 49 -20.14 -11.62 4.07
C PRO A 49 -20.24 -13.12 4.34
N PHE A 50 -19.74 -13.53 5.50
CA PHE A 50 -19.86 -14.89 6.02
C PHE A 50 -20.51 -14.85 7.40
N LYS A 51 -21.40 -15.79 7.67
CA LYS A 51 -22.04 -15.93 8.98
C LYS A 51 -21.28 -16.97 9.79
N ILE A 52 -21.07 -16.73 11.09
CA ILE A 52 -20.59 -17.76 12.02
C ILE A 52 -21.72 -18.79 12.17
N GLU A 53 -21.56 -19.95 11.54
CA GLU A 53 -22.51 -21.07 11.60
C GLU A 53 -22.34 -21.84 12.91
N LYS A 54 -21.08 -22.08 13.31
CA LYS A 54 -20.77 -22.85 14.52
C LYS A 54 -19.50 -22.35 15.20
N ALA A 55 -19.49 -22.34 16.53
CA ALA A 55 -18.32 -22.04 17.35
C ALA A 55 -17.96 -23.21 18.28
N ASP A 56 -16.90 -23.94 17.93
CA ASP A 56 -16.34 -24.99 18.80
C ASP A 56 -15.29 -24.37 19.74
N ARG A 57 -15.69 -24.13 20.99
CA ARG A 57 -14.81 -23.54 22.01
C ARG A 57 -13.74 -24.48 22.52
N THR A 58 -13.99 -25.79 22.48
CA THR A 58 -13.04 -26.81 22.95
C THR A 58 -11.92 -26.98 21.92
N ALA A 59 -12.28 -27.12 20.65
CA ALA A 59 -11.32 -27.22 19.55
C ALA A 59 -10.74 -25.87 19.12
N LYS A 60 -11.32 -24.75 19.60
CA LYS A 60 -10.98 -23.38 19.20
C LYS A 60 -11.10 -23.16 17.69
N VAL A 61 -12.26 -23.54 17.14
CA VAL A 61 -12.57 -23.44 15.70
C VAL A 61 -13.90 -22.72 15.49
N LEU A 62 -13.94 -21.78 14.55
CA LEU A 62 -15.18 -21.24 13.99
C LEU A 62 -15.43 -21.85 12.63
N VAL A 63 -16.67 -22.23 12.35
CA VAL A 63 -17.14 -22.59 11.02
C VAL A 63 -17.98 -21.43 10.50
N LEU A 64 -17.56 -20.88 9.37
CA LEU A 64 -18.26 -19.81 8.67
C LEU A 64 -18.98 -20.37 7.45
N SER A 65 -20.16 -19.86 7.13
CA SER A 65 -20.87 -20.15 5.89
C SER A 65 -21.12 -18.88 5.08
N SER A 66 -21.03 -18.98 3.75
CA SER A 66 -21.25 -17.82 2.88
C SER A 66 -22.68 -17.30 3.00
N SER A 67 -22.82 -15.98 3.15
CA SER A 67 -24.12 -15.30 3.28
C SER A 67 -24.56 -14.56 2.00
N GLY A 68 -23.96 -14.88 0.84
CA GLY A 68 -24.21 -14.20 -0.44
C GLY A 68 -23.09 -13.24 -0.84
N LEU A 69 -23.37 -12.31 -1.75
CA LEU A 69 -22.45 -11.22 -2.15
C LEU A 69 -22.87 -9.91 -1.48
N LEU A 70 -21.90 -9.04 -1.18
CA LEU A 70 -22.23 -7.65 -0.86
C LEU A 70 -22.74 -6.95 -2.13
N PRO A 71 -23.68 -5.99 -2.03
CA PRO A 71 -23.93 -5.05 -3.11
C PRO A 71 -22.59 -4.44 -3.54
N GLN A 72 -22.29 -4.50 -4.83
CA GLN A 72 -21.11 -3.84 -5.37
C GLN A 72 -21.30 -2.34 -5.13
N GLU A 73 -20.50 -1.70 -4.29
CA GLU A 73 -20.57 -0.25 -4.13
C GLU A 73 -20.19 0.39 -5.47
N GLU A 74 -21.17 0.94 -6.18
CA GLU A 74 -21.04 1.46 -7.55
C GLU A 74 -20.14 2.71 -7.66
N ASN A 75 -19.59 3.20 -6.55
CA ASN A 75 -18.89 4.49 -6.48
C ASN A 75 -17.58 4.50 -5.66
N SER A 76 -16.84 3.39 -5.61
CA SER A 76 -15.44 3.51 -5.18
C SER A 76 -14.68 4.26 -6.27
N ALA A 77 -14.42 5.55 -6.08
CA ALA A 77 -13.42 6.26 -6.88
C ALA A 77 -12.19 5.35 -7.00
N GLN A 78 -11.80 5.03 -8.23
CA GLN A 78 -10.68 4.10 -8.44
C GLN A 78 -9.46 4.74 -7.80
N MET A 79 -8.98 4.16 -6.71
CA MET A 79 -7.80 4.65 -6.02
C MET A 79 -6.62 4.55 -7.00
N PRO A 80 -5.77 5.58 -7.11
CA PRO A 80 -4.61 5.50 -7.97
C PRO A 80 -3.71 4.35 -7.53
N ARG A 81 -3.10 3.67 -8.50
CA ARG A 81 -2.05 2.67 -8.23
C ARG A 81 -0.83 3.40 -7.67
N ILE A 82 -0.50 3.13 -6.41
CA ILE A 82 0.67 3.72 -5.73
C ILE A 82 1.76 2.67 -5.50
N ILE A 83 2.99 3.02 -5.86
CA ILE A 83 4.22 2.29 -5.53
C ILE A 83 5.04 3.18 -4.59
N LEU A 84 5.48 2.65 -3.45
CA LEU A 84 6.36 3.33 -2.52
C LEU A 84 7.77 2.73 -2.63
N LEU A 85 8.74 3.53 -3.08
CA LEU A 85 10.16 3.23 -2.90
C LEU A 85 10.59 3.73 -1.53
N GLN A 86 10.83 2.80 -0.61
CA GLN A 86 11.25 3.14 0.74
C GLN A 86 12.69 2.68 0.95
N TRP A 87 13.61 3.62 1.14
CA TRP A 87 14.95 3.27 1.59
C TRP A 87 14.89 2.66 2.99
N LEU A 88 15.68 1.61 3.22
CA LEU A 88 15.64 0.84 4.46
C LEU A 88 15.89 1.72 5.68
N LEU A 89 14.92 1.70 6.60
CA LEU A 89 14.98 2.37 7.89
C LEU A 89 15.35 1.39 9.00
N LYS A 90 15.61 1.94 10.19
CA LYS A 90 15.66 1.14 11.42
C LYS A 90 14.37 0.34 11.60
N THR A 91 14.48 -0.86 12.17
CA THR A 91 13.39 -1.87 12.24
C THR A 91 12.03 -1.31 12.69
N LYS A 92 11.98 -0.49 13.75
CA LYS A 92 10.72 0.07 14.25
C LYS A 92 10.07 1.07 13.28
N ALA A 93 10.89 1.90 12.62
CA ALA A 93 10.41 2.88 11.64
C ALA A 93 9.94 2.16 10.36
N MET A 94 10.71 1.16 9.90
CA MET A 94 10.34 0.35 8.74
C MET A 94 9.02 -0.41 8.96
N ASP A 95 8.84 -1.03 10.14
CA ASP A 95 7.58 -1.69 10.51
C ASP A 95 6.38 -0.72 10.49
N LEU A 96 6.60 0.55 10.86
CA LEU A 96 5.55 1.57 10.82
C LEU A 96 5.20 1.93 9.38
N VAL A 97 6.19 2.14 8.51
CA VAL A 97 5.96 2.43 7.08
C VAL A 97 5.24 1.28 6.40
N VAL A 98 5.62 0.03 6.65
CA VAL A 98 4.93 -1.15 6.09
C VAL A 98 3.45 -1.17 6.48
N ARG A 99 3.16 -0.88 7.76
CA ARG A 99 1.78 -0.81 8.24
C ARG A 99 1.01 0.31 7.54
N GLN A 100 1.57 1.52 7.49
CA GLN A 100 0.94 2.70 6.90
C GLN A 100 0.71 2.56 5.39
N ALA A 101 1.66 1.97 4.67
CA ALA A 101 1.53 1.66 3.25
C ALA A 101 0.37 0.70 3.00
N ALA A 102 0.24 -0.35 3.82
CA ALA A 102 -0.87 -1.30 3.72
C ALA A 102 -2.24 -0.67 4.08
N GLU A 103 -2.28 0.23 5.07
CA GLU A 103 -3.48 0.96 5.46
C GLU A 103 -3.96 1.93 4.37
N THR A 104 -3.03 2.62 3.70
CA THR A 104 -3.31 3.62 2.65
C THR A 104 -3.52 3.03 1.26
N GLY A 105 -3.42 1.71 1.12
CA GLY A 105 -3.68 1.02 -0.14
C GLY A 105 -2.53 1.12 -1.16
N VAL A 106 -1.28 1.24 -0.69
CA VAL A 106 -0.09 1.10 -1.55
C VAL A 106 -0.10 -0.29 -2.17
N GLN A 107 0.08 -0.38 -3.49
CA GLN A 107 0.10 -1.65 -4.20
C GLN A 107 1.44 -2.37 -4.02
N THR A 108 2.54 -1.63 -4.10
CA THR A 108 3.88 -2.20 -3.92
C THR A 108 4.71 -1.28 -3.03
N LEU A 109 5.21 -1.80 -1.92
CA LEU A 109 6.28 -1.17 -1.14
C LEU A 109 7.58 -1.85 -1.56
N LEU A 110 8.37 -1.20 -2.41
CA LEU A 110 9.66 -1.68 -2.87
C LEU A 110 10.76 -1.14 -1.94
N PRO A 111 11.38 -1.98 -1.10
CA PRO A 111 12.45 -1.54 -0.21
C PRO A 111 13.74 -1.30 -1.00
N VAL A 112 14.49 -0.25 -0.65
CA VAL A 112 15.76 0.09 -1.29
C VAL A 112 16.88 0.06 -0.26
N ALA A 113 17.90 -0.76 -0.50
CA ALA A 113 19.08 -0.88 0.35
C ALA A 113 20.17 0.09 -0.12
N GLY A 114 20.02 1.36 0.24
CA GLY A 114 20.95 2.43 -0.11
C GLY A 114 22.16 2.57 0.81
N ARG A 115 23.10 3.44 0.43
CA ARG A 115 24.41 3.59 1.09
C ARG A 115 24.33 4.10 2.53
N ARG A 116 23.34 4.96 2.83
CA ARG A 116 23.11 5.56 4.16
C ARG A 116 22.01 4.87 4.96
N CYS A 117 21.52 3.73 4.48
CA CYS A 117 20.52 2.96 5.21
C CYS A 117 21.12 2.28 6.44
N VAL A 118 20.30 2.08 7.47
CA VAL A 118 20.62 1.16 8.57
C VAL A 118 19.97 -0.18 8.23
N PRO A 119 20.72 -1.17 7.72
CA PRO A 119 20.12 -2.36 7.17
C PRO A 119 19.42 -3.18 8.26
N SER A 120 18.10 -3.32 8.14
CA SER A 120 17.30 -4.26 8.93
C SER A 120 17.17 -5.63 8.25
N VAL A 121 17.50 -5.71 6.96
CA VAL A 121 17.44 -6.88 6.06
C VAL A 121 18.51 -6.72 4.99
N LYS A 122 19.07 -7.82 4.48
CA LYS A 122 20.03 -7.79 3.37
C LYS A 122 19.33 -7.58 2.01
N PRO A 123 19.97 -6.93 1.03
CA PRO A 123 19.47 -6.89 -0.34
C PRO A 123 19.23 -8.31 -0.87
N GLY A 124 18.14 -8.51 -1.62
CA GLY A 124 17.76 -9.81 -2.19
C GLY A 124 17.09 -10.80 -1.23
N GLU A 125 17.09 -10.54 0.08
CA GLU A 125 16.39 -11.38 1.06
C GLU A 125 15.01 -10.81 1.40
N LYS A 126 13.96 -11.64 1.27
CA LYS A 126 12.60 -11.26 1.72
C LYS A 126 12.53 -11.21 3.24
N ASN A 127 11.70 -10.31 3.77
CA ASN A 127 11.40 -10.24 5.20
C ASN A 127 9.96 -10.70 5.50
N PRO A 128 9.76 -11.92 6.02
CA PRO A 128 8.43 -12.45 6.30
C PRO A 128 7.69 -11.67 7.41
N ARG A 129 8.41 -10.88 8.22
CA ARG A 129 7.80 -9.99 9.22
C ARG A 129 6.95 -8.91 8.55
N TRP A 130 7.43 -8.34 7.43
CA TRP A 130 6.73 -7.26 6.75
C TRP A 130 5.43 -7.73 6.11
N GLU A 131 5.44 -8.91 5.48
CA GLU A 131 4.21 -9.53 4.95
C GLU A 131 3.16 -9.74 6.05
N ARG A 132 3.60 -10.18 7.24
CA ARG A 132 2.70 -10.33 8.40
C ARG A 132 2.12 -8.99 8.86
N ILE A 133 2.95 -7.94 8.95
CA ILE A 133 2.50 -6.60 9.35
C ILE A 133 1.50 -6.05 8.34
N ALA A 134 1.79 -6.15 7.03
CA ALA A 134 0.89 -5.69 5.97
C ALA A 134 -0.45 -6.45 6.02
N ARG A 135 -0.44 -7.78 6.22
CA ARG A 135 -1.65 -8.59 6.37
C ARG A 135 -2.48 -8.15 7.58
N GLU A 136 -1.85 -7.96 8.73
CA GLU A 136 -2.51 -7.51 9.96
C GLU A 136 -3.12 -6.10 9.78
N ALA A 137 -2.37 -5.18 9.17
CA ALA A 137 -2.81 -3.83 8.84
C ALA A 137 -4.04 -3.82 7.93
N ARG A 138 -4.01 -4.59 6.83
CA ARG A 138 -5.16 -4.75 5.92
C ARG A 138 -6.40 -5.31 6.62
N GLN A 139 -6.25 -6.30 7.50
CA GLN A 139 -7.38 -6.83 8.27
C GLN A 139 -8.02 -5.78 9.18
N GLN A 140 -7.22 -4.85 9.72
CA GLN A 140 -7.73 -3.78 10.57
C GLN A 140 -8.31 -2.61 9.76
N SER A 141 -7.64 -2.16 8.70
CA SER A 141 -8.08 -1.02 7.89
C SER A 141 -9.24 -1.36 6.97
N GLY A 142 -9.36 -2.60 6.51
CA GLY A 142 -10.30 -2.97 5.45
C GLY A 142 -9.75 -2.73 4.04
N SER A 143 -8.49 -2.32 3.90
CA SER A 143 -7.88 -2.03 2.60
C SER A 143 -8.05 -3.19 1.60
N PRO A 144 -8.63 -2.95 0.42
CA PRO A 144 -8.81 -3.98 -0.60
C PRO A 144 -7.49 -4.35 -1.27
N VAL A 145 -6.53 -3.44 -1.31
CA VAL A 145 -5.26 -3.60 -2.03
C VAL A 145 -4.33 -4.55 -1.29
N ALA A 146 -3.86 -5.59 -1.97
CA ALA A 146 -2.84 -6.50 -1.45
C ALA A 146 -1.45 -5.89 -1.65
N THR A 147 -0.97 -5.17 -0.64
CA THR A 147 0.37 -4.56 -0.68
C THR A 147 1.44 -5.63 -0.77
N GLU A 148 2.14 -5.65 -1.91
CA GLU A 148 3.28 -6.51 -2.17
C GLU A 148 4.57 -5.87 -1.66
N ILE A 149 5.44 -6.71 -1.08
CA ILE A 149 6.71 -6.28 -0.50
C ILE A 149 7.81 -7.23 -0.99
N PRO A 150 8.43 -6.94 -2.16
CA PRO A 150 9.55 -7.72 -2.66
C PRO A 150 10.79 -7.57 -1.77
N ALA A 151 11.83 -8.37 -2.06
CA ALA A 151 13.11 -8.24 -1.39
C ALA A 151 13.74 -6.86 -1.68
N PRO A 152 14.54 -6.30 -0.74
CA PRO A 152 15.19 -5.02 -0.97
C PRO A 152 16.11 -5.06 -2.18
N VAL A 153 16.02 -4.03 -3.03
CA VAL A 153 16.91 -3.86 -4.19
C VAL A 153 18.00 -2.84 -3.89
N LEU A 154 19.12 -2.95 -4.57
CA LEU A 154 20.14 -1.90 -4.55
C LEU A 154 19.73 -0.72 -5.47
N PRO A 155 20.16 0.52 -5.19
CA PRO A 155 19.79 1.69 -5.99
C PRO A 155 20.05 1.53 -7.48
N GLU A 156 21.17 0.94 -7.89
CA GLU A 156 21.53 0.70 -9.29
C GLU A 156 20.58 -0.25 -10.03
N LYS A 157 19.76 -1.02 -9.30
CA LYS A 157 18.73 -1.90 -9.86
C LYS A 157 17.35 -1.25 -9.95
N LEU A 158 17.19 -0.01 -9.48
CA LEU A 158 15.93 0.71 -9.54
C LEU A 158 15.33 0.80 -10.95
N PRO A 159 16.09 1.10 -12.03
CA PRO A 159 15.51 1.15 -13.37
C PRO A 159 14.85 -0.18 -13.80
N GLU A 160 15.43 -1.31 -13.42
CA GLU A 160 14.90 -2.64 -13.71
C GLU A 160 13.70 -2.99 -12.82
N ALA A 161 13.80 -2.69 -11.53
CA ALA A 161 12.75 -2.93 -10.57
C ALA A 161 11.48 -2.10 -10.88
N LEU A 162 11.64 -0.85 -11.31
CA LEU A 162 10.54 0.03 -11.70
C LEU A 162 9.80 -0.50 -12.93
N ARG A 163 10.51 -0.97 -13.97
CA ARG A 163 9.87 -1.62 -15.13
C ARG A 163 9.01 -2.83 -14.77
N THR A 164 9.37 -3.53 -13.69
CA THR A 164 8.61 -4.69 -13.20
C THR A 164 7.43 -4.28 -12.32
N ALA A 165 7.60 -3.25 -11.50
CA ALA A 165 6.60 -2.83 -10.51
C ALA A 165 5.51 -1.93 -11.11
N GLU A 166 5.84 -1.14 -12.12
CA GLU A 166 4.94 -0.18 -12.77
C GLU A 166 3.95 -0.86 -13.72
N PRO A 167 2.77 -0.25 -13.98
CA PRO A 167 1.87 -0.75 -15.01
C PRO A 167 2.52 -0.65 -16.41
N GLU A 168 2.24 -1.63 -17.27
CA GLU A 168 2.74 -1.65 -18.66
C GLU A 168 2.17 -0.51 -19.51
N HIS A 169 0.98 -0.01 -19.16
CA HIS A 169 0.24 1.01 -19.89
C HIS A 169 -0.25 2.10 -18.94
N GLY A 170 -0.50 3.30 -19.50
CA GLY A 170 -0.98 4.46 -18.77
C GLY A 170 0.14 5.38 -18.25
N THR A 171 -0.25 6.53 -17.72
CA THR A 171 0.68 7.53 -17.20
C THR A 171 1.16 7.14 -15.81
N VAL A 172 2.48 7.19 -15.60
CA VAL A 172 3.12 6.99 -14.29
C VAL A 172 3.81 8.28 -13.85
N LEU A 173 3.36 8.86 -12.75
CA LEU A 173 3.99 10.01 -12.12
C LEU A 173 5.04 9.55 -11.11
N ARG A 174 6.22 10.15 -11.10
CA ARG A 174 7.31 9.74 -10.20
C ARG A 174 7.76 10.91 -9.34
N PHE A 175 7.72 10.74 -8.03
CA PHE A 175 7.96 11.78 -7.04
C PHE A 175 9.09 11.36 -6.10
N MET A 176 10.13 12.19 -5.97
CA MET A 176 11.20 12.00 -4.99
C MET A 176 11.02 13.03 -3.89
N LEU A 177 10.73 12.59 -2.67
CA LEU A 177 10.58 13.51 -1.54
C LEU A 177 11.94 14.02 -1.09
N SER A 178 12.05 15.33 -0.96
CA SER A 178 13.28 16.01 -0.58
C SER A 178 13.10 16.86 0.65
N GLU A 179 14.15 16.88 1.47
CA GLU A 179 14.31 17.74 2.63
C GLU A 179 14.97 19.09 2.30
N ILE A 180 15.40 19.29 1.04
CA ILE A 180 16.09 20.50 0.60
C ILE A 180 15.07 21.64 0.39
N PRO A 181 15.15 22.75 1.15
CA PRO A 181 14.18 23.83 1.05
C PRO A 181 14.10 24.44 -0.34
N GLY A 182 12.87 24.62 -0.84
CA GLY A 182 12.60 25.24 -2.14
C GLY A 182 13.02 24.41 -3.35
N SER A 183 13.38 23.14 -3.16
CA SER A 183 13.69 22.24 -4.26
C SER A 183 12.41 21.74 -4.95
N GLY A 184 12.53 21.52 -6.26
CA GLY A 184 11.52 20.81 -7.03
C GLY A 184 10.23 21.57 -7.31
N LYS A 185 9.21 20.83 -7.71
CA LYS A 185 7.86 21.32 -8.02
C LYS A 185 6.89 20.90 -6.93
N THR A 186 5.70 21.47 -6.92
CA THR A 186 4.58 20.92 -6.15
C THR A 186 4.01 19.68 -6.84
N VAL A 187 3.33 18.82 -6.07
CA VAL A 187 2.63 17.64 -6.61
C VAL A 187 1.63 18.06 -7.71
N HIS A 188 0.88 19.14 -7.50
CA HIS A 188 -0.11 19.67 -8.45
C HIS A 188 0.53 20.12 -9.77
N GLU A 189 1.66 20.83 -9.72
CA GLU A 189 2.39 21.24 -10.92
C GLU A 189 2.90 20.05 -11.72
N CYS A 190 3.42 19.02 -11.05
CA CYS A 190 3.84 17.78 -11.69
C CYS A 190 2.67 17.05 -12.36
N ILE A 191 1.52 16.94 -11.68
CA ILE A 191 0.31 16.33 -12.24
C ILE A 191 -0.15 17.12 -13.48
N ARG A 192 -0.22 18.45 -13.39
CA ARG A 192 -0.61 19.33 -14.50
C ARG A 192 0.34 19.21 -15.69
N ALA A 193 1.65 19.19 -15.45
CA ALA A 193 2.65 19.07 -16.52
C ALA A 193 2.62 17.72 -17.23
N ALA A 194 2.22 16.65 -16.53
CA ALA A 194 2.07 15.32 -17.12
C ALA A 194 0.79 15.14 -17.94
N GLN A 195 -0.13 16.11 -17.91
CA GLN A 195 -1.31 16.10 -18.76
C GLN A 195 -0.88 16.38 -20.20
N GLN A 196 -0.92 15.35 -21.03
CA GLN A 196 -0.98 15.55 -22.47
C GLN A 196 -2.41 16.00 -22.82
N PRO A 197 -2.61 16.88 -23.81
CA PRO A 197 -3.93 17.15 -24.38
C PRO A 197 -4.44 15.88 -25.07
N ALA A 198 -5.04 14.98 -24.30
CA ALA A 198 -5.57 13.72 -24.80
C ALA A 198 -6.87 14.01 -25.57
N LYS A 199 -6.98 13.50 -26.80
CA LYS A 199 -8.20 13.55 -27.63
C LYS A 199 -9.36 12.73 -27.03
N THR A 200 -9.07 11.92 -26.01
CA THR A 200 -10.04 11.12 -25.26
C THR A 200 -9.64 11.17 -23.79
N PRO A 201 -10.55 11.52 -22.87
CA PRO A 201 -10.27 11.44 -21.45
C PRO A 201 -10.02 9.97 -21.09
N ASP A 202 -8.78 9.66 -20.71
CA ASP A 202 -8.47 8.36 -20.13
C ASP A 202 -9.28 8.26 -18.81
N ARG A 203 -10.04 7.18 -18.66
CA ARG A 203 -10.99 7.04 -17.55
C ARG A 203 -10.31 6.62 -16.24
N GLN A 204 -9.04 6.25 -16.28
CA GLN A 204 -8.29 5.79 -15.11
C GLN A 204 -7.33 6.87 -14.61
N PRO A 205 -7.23 7.06 -13.28
CA PRO A 205 -6.26 7.97 -12.70
C PRO A 205 -4.82 7.49 -12.98
N PRO A 206 -3.85 8.41 -13.16
CA PRO A 206 -2.46 8.02 -13.33
C PRO A 206 -1.95 7.21 -12.13
N ALA A 207 -1.08 6.25 -12.40
CA ALA A 207 -0.32 5.60 -11.35
C ALA A 207 0.76 6.55 -10.80
N ALA A 208 1.24 6.30 -9.59
CA ALA A 208 2.33 7.08 -9.03
C ALA A 208 3.37 6.23 -8.29
N VAL A 209 4.61 6.69 -8.36
CA VAL A 209 5.73 6.17 -7.57
C VAL A 209 6.22 7.28 -6.64
N VAL A 210 6.29 6.99 -5.35
CA VAL A 210 6.80 7.92 -4.33
C VAL A 210 8.09 7.36 -3.76
N ALA A 211 9.19 8.10 -3.84
CA ALA A 211 10.49 7.72 -3.31
C ALA A 211 10.84 8.50 -2.04
N VAL A 212 11.22 7.77 -1.00
CA VAL A 212 11.48 8.30 0.34
C VAL A 212 12.80 7.76 0.87
N GLY A 213 13.71 8.67 1.19
CA GLY A 213 15.07 8.34 1.66
C GLY A 213 15.11 7.77 3.08
N PRO A 214 16.29 7.30 3.53
CA PRO A 214 16.51 6.85 4.89
C PRO A 214 16.73 8.04 5.84
N GLU A 215 16.94 7.77 7.13
CA GLU A 215 17.21 8.81 8.12
C GLU A 215 18.44 9.68 7.80
N GLY A 216 19.41 9.15 7.05
CA GLY A 216 20.61 9.87 6.57
C GLY A 216 20.46 10.56 5.21
N GLY A 217 19.25 10.57 4.65
CA GLY A 217 18.97 11.07 3.31
C GLY A 217 19.55 10.21 2.19
N MET A 218 19.12 10.48 0.95
CA MET A 218 19.71 9.85 -0.24
C MET A 218 21.02 10.55 -0.61
N THR A 219 21.99 9.77 -1.07
CA THR A 219 23.25 10.28 -1.64
C THR A 219 23.00 11.01 -2.98
N PRO A 220 23.92 11.90 -3.40
CA PRO A 220 23.83 12.54 -4.72
C PRO A 220 23.69 11.53 -5.86
N GLU A 221 24.43 10.42 -5.80
CA GLU A 221 24.41 9.38 -6.83
C GLU A 221 23.04 8.66 -6.88
N GLU A 222 22.43 8.38 -5.72
CA GLU A 222 21.09 7.79 -5.65
C GLU A 222 20.00 8.74 -6.18
N ARG A 223 20.14 10.06 -5.92
CA ARG A 223 19.23 11.08 -6.47
C ARG A 223 19.38 11.18 -7.98
N GLU A 224 20.59 11.08 -8.52
CA GLU A 224 20.85 11.09 -9.97
C GLU A 224 20.24 9.86 -10.65
N ILE A 225 20.32 8.68 -10.03
CA ILE A 225 19.63 7.48 -10.53
C ILE A 225 18.11 7.74 -10.62
N LEU A 226 17.49 8.28 -9.56
CA LEU A 226 16.07 8.62 -9.58
C LEU A 226 15.73 9.66 -10.66
N ALA A 227 16.55 10.70 -10.80
CA ALA A 227 16.36 11.71 -11.85
C ALA A 227 16.44 11.09 -13.25
N SER A 228 17.37 10.16 -13.49
CA SER A 228 17.47 9.41 -14.76
C SER A 228 16.25 8.52 -15.04
N CYS A 229 15.54 8.10 -14.00
CA CYS A 229 14.25 7.40 -14.08
C CYS A 229 13.04 8.35 -14.21
N GLY A 230 13.27 9.66 -14.32
CA GLY A 230 12.23 10.68 -14.50
C GLY A 230 11.53 11.12 -13.22
N PHE A 231 12.08 10.83 -12.04
CA PHE A 231 11.53 11.35 -10.78
C PHE A 231 11.61 12.86 -10.73
N GLN A 232 10.49 13.48 -10.33
CA GLN A 232 10.42 14.90 -10.01
C GLN A 232 10.67 15.07 -8.51
N GLU A 233 11.59 15.95 -8.15
CA GLU A 233 11.82 16.32 -6.76
C GLU A 233 10.61 17.10 -6.22
N ILE A 234 10.18 16.77 -5.01
CA ILE A 234 9.09 17.43 -4.28
C ILE A 234 9.58 17.80 -2.89
N HIS A 235 9.58 19.10 -2.59
CA HIS A 235 9.76 19.61 -1.24
C HIS A 235 8.42 20.04 -0.66
N PHE A 236 8.01 19.40 0.43
CA PHE A 236 6.86 19.88 1.21
C PHE A 236 7.32 21.06 2.06
N HIS A 237 6.72 22.23 1.87
CA HIS A 237 7.03 23.49 2.58
C HIS A 237 6.59 23.44 4.06
N THR A 238 7.14 22.48 4.80
CA THR A 238 6.87 22.17 6.20
C THR A 238 8.20 21.94 6.93
N ASN A 239 8.15 21.50 8.19
CA ASN A 239 9.34 21.10 8.94
C ASN A 239 10.01 19.88 8.30
N ILE A 240 11.30 19.68 8.58
CA ILE A 240 11.98 18.43 8.19
C ILE A 240 11.27 17.26 8.86
N LEU A 241 10.66 16.40 8.05
CA LEU A 241 9.94 15.22 8.49
C LEU A 241 10.91 14.06 8.71
N ARG A 242 10.63 13.21 9.70
CA ARG A 242 11.29 11.90 9.79
C ARG A 242 10.88 11.04 8.60
N ALA A 243 11.73 10.10 8.20
CA ALA A 243 11.50 9.26 7.01
C ALA A 243 10.14 8.56 7.03
N GLU A 244 9.74 7.97 8.17
CA GLU A 244 8.43 7.33 8.32
C GLU A 244 7.25 8.31 8.20
N THR A 245 7.43 9.55 8.68
CA THR A 245 6.42 10.61 8.56
C THR A 245 6.35 11.14 7.13
N ALA A 246 7.50 11.32 6.47
CA ALA A 246 7.59 11.75 5.08
C ALA A 246 6.89 10.74 4.15
N ALA A 247 7.04 9.44 4.40
CA ALA A 247 6.34 8.40 3.65
C ALA A 247 4.82 8.56 3.75
N LEU A 248 4.25 8.57 4.96
CA LEU A 248 2.79 8.73 5.12
C LEU A 248 2.29 10.07 4.56
N TYR A 249 3.01 11.16 4.81
CA TYR A 249 2.64 12.50 4.35
C TYR A 249 2.66 12.58 2.82
N GLY A 250 3.70 12.05 2.18
CA GLY A 250 3.83 12.01 0.72
C GLY A 250 2.78 11.12 0.05
N LEU A 251 2.49 9.95 0.63
CA LEU A 251 1.42 9.07 0.16
C LEU A 251 0.07 9.79 0.18
N ALA A 252 -0.28 10.42 1.30
CA ALA A 252 -1.55 11.14 1.44
C ALA A 252 -1.63 12.32 0.45
N ALA A 253 -0.57 13.12 0.34
CA ALA A 253 -0.54 14.28 -0.55
C ALA A 253 -0.68 13.87 -2.03
N VAL A 254 0.07 12.86 -2.47
CA VAL A 254 0.02 12.36 -3.85
C VAL A 254 -1.31 11.71 -4.17
N GLN A 255 -1.82 10.85 -3.28
CA GLN A 255 -3.08 10.14 -3.49
C GLN A 255 -4.26 11.09 -3.56
N ASN A 256 -4.34 12.08 -2.67
CA ASN A 256 -5.41 13.09 -2.71
C ASN A 256 -5.31 13.96 -3.97
N ALA A 257 -4.12 14.45 -4.30
CA ALA A 257 -3.94 15.30 -5.48
C ALA A 257 -4.33 14.59 -6.78
N ILE A 258 -4.08 13.28 -6.91
CA ILE A 258 -4.50 12.49 -8.08
C ILE A 258 -6.00 12.22 -8.04
N THR A 259 -6.54 11.80 -6.89
CA THR A 259 -7.97 11.43 -6.76
C THR A 259 -8.88 12.63 -7.00
N GLU A 260 -8.47 13.81 -6.53
CA GLU A 260 -9.24 15.05 -6.65
C GLU A 260 -8.85 15.87 -7.89
N GLN A 261 -8.05 15.31 -8.80
CA GLN A 261 -7.51 15.99 -9.98
C GLN A 261 -8.57 16.73 -10.80
N ALA A 262 -9.73 16.10 -11.03
CA ALA A 262 -10.82 16.72 -11.76
C ALA A 262 -11.39 17.95 -11.05
N THR A 263 -11.38 17.98 -9.72
CA THR A 263 -11.96 19.08 -8.93
C THR A 263 -11.07 20.32 -8.92
N TRP A 264 -9.76 20.16 -8.73
CA TRP A 264 -8.86 21.32 -8.60
C TRP A 264 -8.34 21.84 -9.95
N LEU A 265 -8.37 21.06 -11.03
CA LEU A 265 -8.02 21.54 -12.37
C LEU A 265 -9.10 22.41 -13.01
N LEU A 266 -10.37 22.23 -12.64
CA LEU A 266 -11.46 23.08 -13.15
C LEU A 266 -11.39 24.53 -12.62
N ASN A 267 -10.56 24.78 -11.60
CA ASN A 267 -10.55 26.03 -10.84
C ASN A 267 -9.25 26.86 -10.98
N GLY A 268 -8.31 26.49 -11.85
CA GLY A 268 -7.06 27.27 -12.01
C GLY A 268 -6.38 27.08 -13.36
#